data_AF-A0A0J8QZA5-F1
#
_entry.id   AF-A0A0J8QZA5-F1
#
_cell.length_a   1.000
_cell.length_b   1.000
_cell.length_c   1.000
_cell.angle_alpha   90.00
_cell.angle_beta   90.00
_cell.angle_gamma   90.00
#
_symmetry.space_group_name_H-M   'P 1'
#
loop_
_entity.id
_entity.type
_entity.pdbx_description
1 polymer ?
#
loop_
_entity_poly.entity_id
_entity_poly.type
_entity_poly.pdbx_seq_one_letter_code
_entity_poly.pdbx_strand_id
1 'polypeptide(L)'
;MGSSQKRKKEKKKDFQKPKLKVGKEKPKASNFTDTSFKSKSIVLNQQSLSTIAPSATSQFSHSLSLLNSKSDTQRKESLANLTTAIVSRPVNSPLPQPVSVMLPSLLPLILDGSNGVRSQLLKLLRALPGTDIEGYASLLLPYIRAGMTHLAAGIRLSAIEILSWLLSVAAQEVVSCAGGWVKTLNCFLSVLGWHTEESAKWSSNRASFGKAGSDGKPIATILQTFADFLRAGICALDSTDGRNKAIITCPVFPFPFSIHHNIFCLRSPLPLLISTYLADQRMRREKCMSLVKID
;
A
#
# COMPACT_ATOMS: atom_id res chain seq x y z
N MET A 1 -62.13 1.36 -60.68
CA MET A 1 -60.95 1.20 -61.56
C MET A 1 -59.70 1.82 -60.93
N GLY A 2 -58.92 1.09 -60.10
CA GLY A 2 -57.73 1.66 -59.41
C GLY A 2 -56.62 0.68 -59.04
N SER A 3 -56.75 -0.60 -59.40
CA SER A 3 -55.80 -1.66 -58.99
C SER A 3 -54.54 -1.76 -59.89
N SER A 4 -54.57 -1.20 -61.10
CA SER A 4 -53.47 -1.32 -62.08
C SER A 4 -52.29 -0.38 -61.80
N GLN A 5 -52.56 0.86 -61.37
CA GLN A 5 -51.48 1.82 -61.07
C GLN A 5 -50.74 1.51 -59.77
N LYS A 6 -51.42 0.92 -58.78
CA LYS A 6 -50.82 0.49 -57.52
C LYS A 6 -49.83 -0.67 -57.74
N ARG A 7 -50.24 -1.70 -58.49
CA ARG A 7 -49.37 -2.81 -58.92
C ARG A 7 -48.17 -2.34 -59.77
N LYS A 8 -48.35 -1.35 -60.65
CA LYS A 8 -47.25 -0.76 -61.43
C LYS A 8 -46.28 0.05 -60.55
N LYS A 9 -46.77 0.74 -59.52
CA LYS A 9 -45.92 1.46 -58.54
C LYS A 9 -45.16 0.51 -57.62
N GLU A 10 -45.73 -0.63 -57.26
CA GLU A 10 -45.05 -1.68 -56.48
C GLU A 10 -43.91 -2.32 -57.29
N LYS A 11 -44.14 -2.69 -58.56
CA LYS A 11 -43.07 -3.18 -59.46
C LYS A 11 -41.97 -2.15 -59.72
N LYS A 12 -42.30 -0.84 -59.72
CA LYS A 12 -41.32 0.25 -59.84
C LYS A 12 -40.51 0.50 -58.58
N LYS A 13 -40.92 0.01 -57.40
CA LYS A 13 -40.13 0.09 -56.17
C LYS A 13 -39.03 -0.96 -56.10
N ASP A 14 -39.22 -2.06 -56.83
CA ASP A 14 -38.36 -3.24 -56.77
C ASP A 14 -36.97 -3.03 -57.42
N PHE A 15 -36.89 -2.13 -58.42
CA PHE A 15 -35.64 -1.85 -59.16
C PHE A 15 -35.31 -0.36 -59.24
N GLN A 16 -35.31 0.35 -58.11
CA GLN A 16 -34.90 1.76 -58.09
C GLN A 16 -33.39 1.91 -57.99
N LYS A 17 -32.76 2.29 -59.11
CA LYS A 17 -31.34 2.66 -59.13
C LYS A 17 -31.16 4.00 -58.38
N PRO A 18 -30.35 4.07 -57.31
CA PRO A 18 -30.13 5.31 -56.59
C PRO A 18 -29.54 6.39 -57.51
N LYS A 19 -30.07 7.63 -57.42
CA LYS A 19 -29.55 8.77 -58.18
C LYS A 19 -28.12 9.08 -57.72
N LEU A 20 -27.16 8.94 -58.64
CA LEU A 20 -25.74 9.20 -58.37
C LEU A 20 -25.57 10.67 -57.95
N LYS A 21 -25.02 10.89 -56.76
CA LYS A 21 -24.61 12.21 -56.28
C LYS A 21 -23.11 12.34 -56.52
N VAL A 22 -22.72 13.39 -57.24
CA VAL A 22 -21.32 13.70 -57.55
C VAL A 22 -20.54 13.87 -56.23
N GLY A 23 -19.36 13.27 -56.13
CA GLY A 23 -18.48 13.36 -54.95
C GLY A 23 -18.64 12.27 -53.89
N LYS A 24 -19.55 11.30 -54.06
CA LYS A 24 -19.64 10.10 -53.19
C LYS A 24 -19.10 8.87 -53.89
N GLU A 25 -18.51 7.95 -53.12
CA GLU A 25 -18.04 6.67 -53.64
C GLU A 25 -19.14 5.93 -54.39
N LYS A 26 -18.76 5.30 -55.50
CA LYS A 26 -19.67 4.55 -56.36
C LYS A 26 -20.36 3.47 -55.52
N PRO A 27 -21.70 3.40 -55.50
CA PRO A 27 -22.40 2.40 -54.72
C PRO A 27 -22.02 0.99 -55.21
N LYS A 28 -21.83 0.07 -54.26
CA LYS A 28 -21.54 -1.33 -54.56
C LYS A 28 -22.68 -1.92 -55.43
N ALA A 29 -22.35 -2.83 -56.34
CA ALA A 29 -23.31 -3.45 -57.24
C ALA A 29 -24.43 -4.17 -56.46
N SER A 30 -25.63 -4.30 -57.04
CA SER A 30 -26.79 -4.92 -56.36
C SER A 30 -26.56 -6.38 -55.95
N ASN A 31 -25.64 -7.07 -56.62
CA ASN A 31 -25.27 -8.46 -56.35
C ASN A 31 -24.00 -8.58 -55.51
N PHE A 32 -23.54 -7.49 -54.89
CA PHE A 32 -22.35 -7.51 -54.04
C PHE A 32 -22.67 -8.15 -52.69
N THR A 33 -22.10 -9.33 -52.45
CA THR A 33 -22.12 -9.98 -51.14
C THR A 33 -20.98 -9.41 -50.30
N ASP A 34 -21.31 -8.79 -49.17
CA ASP A 34 -20.30 -8.30 -48.23
C ASP A 34 -19.78 -9.46 -47.37
N THR A 35 -18.52 -9.84 -47.59
CA THR A 35 -17.84 -10.91 -46.83
C THR A 35 -17.12 -10.36 -45.59
N SER A 36 -17.36 -9.11 -45.20
CA SER A 36 -16.83 -8.59 -43.94
C SER A 36 -17.60 -9.16 -42.76
N PHE A 37 -16.94 -10.04 -42.00
CA PHE A 37 -17.43 -10.49 -40.71
C PHE A 37 -16.45 -10.06 -39.61
N LYS A 38 -16.97 -9.79 -38.42
CA LYS A 38 -16.17 -9.51 -37.23
C LYS A 38 -16.43 -10.60 -36.21
N SER A 39 -15.41 -11.39 -35.90
CA SER A 39 -15.44 -12.34 -34.79
C SER A 39 -14.71 -11.75 -33.58
N LYS A 40 -15.24 -12.01 -32.39
CA LYS A 40 -14.59 -11.68 -31.12
C LYS A 40 -14.41 -12.97 -30.33
N SER A 41 -13.23 -13.15 -29.75
CA SER A 41 -12.98 -14.28 -28.85
C SER A 41 -13.55 -13.99 -27.47
N ILE A 42 -14.17 -14.99 -26.85
CA ILE A 42 -14.56 -14.96 -25.44
C ILE A 42 -13.33 -15.39 -24.63
N VAL A 43 -12.89 -14.54 -23.69
CA VAL A 43 -11.83 -14.90 -22.74
C VAL A 43 -12.52 -15.23 -21.41
N LEU A 44 -12.38 -16.49 -20.98
CA LEU A 44 -12.91 -16.95 -19.70
C LEU A 44 -11.85 -16.77 -18.60
N ASN A 45 -12.31 -16.49 -17.38
CA ASN A 45 -11.42 -16.46 -16.22
C ASN A 45 -10.95 -17.88 -15.91
N GLN A 46 -9.62 -18.05 -15.81
CA GLN A 46 -9.03 -19.33 -15.48
C GLN A 46 -9.32 -19.67 -14.01
N GLN A 47 -9.89 -20.86 -13.78
CA GLN A 47 -10.02 -21.44 -12.44
C GLN A 47 -8.89 -22.45 -12.23
N SER A 48 -8.31 -22.47 -11.04
CA SER A 48 -7.25 -23.42 -10.68
C SER A 48 -7.82 -24.82 -10.42
N LEU A 49 -8.32 -25.48 -11.47
CA LEU A 49 -8.90 -26.82 -11.43
C LEU A 49 -7.92 -27.91 -11.90
N SER A 50 -6.66 -27.55 -12.16
CA SER A 50 -5.64 -28.50 -12.60
C SER A 50 -5.29 -29.47 -11.48
N THR A 51 -5.15 -30.75 -11.81
CA THR A 51 -4.63 -31.79 -10.91
C THR A 51 -3.12 -31.71 -10.72
N ILE A 52 -2.43 -30.90 -11.54
CA ILE A 52 -0.99 -30.65 -11.42
C ILE A 52 -0.76 -29.67 -10.28
N ALA A 53 0.07 -30.06 -9.32
CA ALA A 53 0.42 -29.21 -8.20
C ALA A 53 1.05 -27.89 -8.68
N PRO A 54 0.53 -26.72 -8.26
CA PRO A 54 1.10 -25.43 -8.64
C PRO A 54 2.52 -25.30 -8.08
N SER A 55 3.40 -24.58 -8.80
CA SER A 55 4.76 -24.32 -8.33
C SER A 55 4.75 -23.55 -7.00
N ALA A 56 5.76 -23.75 -6.15
CA ALA A 56 5.87 -23.07 -4.86
C ALA A 56 5.81 -21.54 -5.01
N THR A 57 6.45 -20.99 -6.04
CA THR A 57 6.39 -19.57 -6.39
C THR A 57 4.98 -19.12 -6.76
N SER A 58 4.24 -19.89 -7.54
CA SER A 58 2.85 -19.58 -7.89
C SER A 58 1.92 -19.62 -6.69
N GLN A 59 2.12 -20.60 -5.78
CA GLN A 59 1.37 -20.68 -4.52
C GLN A 59 1.66 -19.47 -3.65
N PHE A 60 2.93 -19.06 -3.54
CA PHE A 60 3.34 -17.88 -2.78
C PHE A 60 2.72 -16.59 -3.33
N SER A 61 2.75 -16.40 -4.65
CA SER A 61 2.10 -15.27 -5.31
C SER A 61 0.59 -15.27 -5.11
N HIS A 62 -0.05 -16.44 -5.12
CA HIS A 62 -1.47 -16.56 -4.80
C HIS A 62 -1.74 -16.14 -3.34
N SER A 63 -0.97 -16.62 -2.37
CA SER A 63 -1.11 -16.19 -0.97
C SER A 63 -0.91 -14.67 -0.81
N LEU A 64 0.07 -14.06 -1.48
CA LEU A 64 0.22 -12.60 -1.49
C LEU A 64 -1.04 -11.89 -2.00
N SER A 65 -1.70 -12.42 -3.04
CA SER A 65 -2.94 -11.83 -3.57
C SER A 65 -4.10 -11.87 -2.57
N LEU A 66 -4.15 -12.87 -1.69
CA LEU A 66 -5.19 -13.04 -0.68
C LEU A 66 -5.08 -12.04 0.48
N LEU A 67 -3.97 -11.30 0.59
CA LEU A 67 -3.79 -10.26 1.60
C LEU A 67 -4.75 -9.07 1.44
N ASN A 68 -5.33 -8.88 0.25
CA ASN A 68 -6.36 -7.87 0.01
C ASN A 68 -7.80 -8.43 0.16
N SER A 69 -7.95 -9.64 0.72
CA SER A 69 -9.27 -10.22 0.96
C SER A 69 -10.05 -9.41 1.99
N LYS A 70 -11.38 -9.38 1.83
CA LYS A 70 -12.30 -8.76 2.80
C LYS A 70 -12.35 -9.55 4.12
N SER A 71 -12.14 -10.87 4.08
CA SER A 71 -12.13 -11.73 5.27
C SER A 71 -10.81 -11.59 6.03
N ASP A 72 -10.89 -11.19 7.31
CA ASP A 72 -9.73 -11.09 8.19
C ASP A 72 -9.12 -12.47 8.47
N THR A 73 -9.93 -13.52 8.61
CA THR A 73 -9.45 -14.91 8.68
C THR A 73 -8.61 -15.25 7.47
N GLN A 74 -9.09 -14.96 6.25
CA GLN A 74 -8.34 -15.28 5.04
C GLN A 74 -7.02 -14.51 4.94
N ARG A 75 -6.99 -13.22 5.33
CA ARG A 75 -5.74 -12.44 5.40
C ARG A 75 -4.76 -13.04 6.41
N LYS A 76 -5.24 -13.39 7.61
CA LYS A 76 -4.45 -13.96 8.70
C LYS A 76 -3.86 -15.33 8.31
N GLU A 77 -4.68 -16.24 7.79
CA GLU A 77 -4.22 -17.57 7.34
C GLU A 77 -3.24 -17.44 6.16
N SER A 78 -3.48 -16.49 5.24
CA SER A 78 -2.53 -16.24 4.16
C SER A 78 -1.17 -15.76 4.67
N LEU A 79 -1.13 -14.85 5.64
CA LEU A 79 0.13 -14.43 6.29
C LEU A 79 0.85 -15.59 7.00
N ALA A 80 0.10 -16.50 7.62
CA ALA A 80 0.65 -17.70 8.25
C ALA A 80 1.26 -18.66 7.21
N ASN A 81 0.58 -18.85 6.08
CA ASN A 81 1.09 -19.64 4.95
C ASN A 81 2.37 -19.03 4.37
N LEU A 82 2.41 -17.71 4.17
CA LEU A 82 3.60 -17.00 3.71
C LEU A 82 4.78 -17.16 4.69
N THR A 83 4.51 -17.07 6.00
CA THR A 83 5.54 -17.24 7.03
C THR A 83 6.09 -18.66 6.99
N THR A 84 5.20 -19.65 6.91
CA THR A 84 5.57 -21.07 6.82
C THR A 84 6.43 -21.34 5.58
N ALA A 85 6.04 -20.79 4.42
CA ALA A 85 6.80 -20.95 3.17
C ALA A 85 8.21 -20.33 3.23
N ILE A 86 8.41 -19.25 3.99
CA ILE A 86 9.72 -18.62 4.18
C ILE A 86 10.58 -19.40 5.16
N VAL A 87 9.99 -19.89 6.26
CA VAL A 87 10.70 -20.59 7.33
C VAL A 87 11.02 -22.04 6.96
N SER A 88 10.16 -22.71 6.17
CA SER A 88 10.39 -24.10 5.73
C SER A 88 11.40 -24.21 4.59
N ARG A 89 11.84 -23.08 4.04
CA ARG A 89 12.85 -22.99 2.99
C ARG A 89 14.24 -23.41 3.54
N PRO A 90 15.06 -24.13 2.76
CA PRO A 90 16.47 -24.33 3.08
C PRO A 90 17.21 -22.99 3.29
N VAL A 91 18.05 -22.86 4.31
CA VAL A 91 18.72 -21.60 4.69
C VAL A 91 19.49 -20.95 3.52
N ASN A 92 20.02 -21.76 2.60
CA ASN A 92 20.85 -21.31 1.48
C ASN A 92 20.09 -21.07 0.17
N SER A 93 18.79 -21.34 0.09
CA SER A 93 18.03 -21.07 -1.15
C SER A 93 17.46 -19.65 -1.13
N PRO A 94 17.21 -18.99 -2.27
CA PRO A 94 16.67 -17.62 -2.33
C PRO A 94 15.19 -17.55 -1.91
N LEU A 95 14.71 -16.34 -1.58
CA LEU A 95 13.31 -16.14 -1.18
C LEU A 95 12.39 -16.46 -2.37
N PRO A 96 11.17 -17.00 -2.13
CA PRO A 96 10.23 -17.31 -3.21
C PRO A 96 9.85 -16.11 -4.09
N GLN A 97 9.87 -14.91 -3.51
CA GLN A 97 9.69 -13.63 -4.17
C GLN A 97 10.62 -12.59 -3.51
N PRO A 98 11.10 -11.57 -4.25
CA PRO A 98 11.90 -10.52 -3.65
C PRO A 98 11.08 -9.64 -2.71
N VAL A 99 11.72 -9.13 -1.66
CA VAL A 99 11.10 -8.28 -0.64
C VAL A 99 10.41 -7.05 -1.25
N SER A 100 10.97 -6.46 -2.30
CA SER A 100 10.38 -5.33 -3.04
C SER A 100 9.00 -5.60 -3.61
N VAL A 101 8.69 -6.84 -3.98
CA VAL A 101 7.37 -7.25 -4.50
C VAL A 101 6.40 -7.54 -3.36
N MET A 102 6.90 -8.01 -2.22
CA MET A 102 6.08 -8.36 -1.06
C MET A 102 5.62 -7.14 -0.29
N LEU A 103 6.52 -6.18 -0.03
CA LEU A 103 6.26 -5.03 0.84
C LEU A 103 5.02 -4.21 0.45
N PRO A 104 4.76 -3.87 -0.82
CA PRO A 104 3.56 -3.09 -1.20
C PRO A 104 2.24 -3.72 -0.73
N SER A 105 2.16 -5.04 -0.66
CA SER A 105 0.98 -5.77 -0.16
C SER A 105 0.96 -5.91 1.36
N LEU A 106 2.12 -5.89 2.01
CA LEU A 106 2.27 -6.07 3.46
C LEU A 106 2.07 -4.78 4.26
N LEU A 107 2.58 -3.65 3.77
CA LEU A 107 2.60 -2.39 4.52
C LEU A 107 1.20 -1.85 4.90
N PRO A 108 0.17 -1.94 4.04
CA PRO A 108 -1.18 -1.53 4.44
C PRO A 108 -1.74 -2.34 5.62
N LEU A 109 -1.28 -3.58 5.83
CA LEU A 109 -1.75 -4.46 6.90
C LEU A 109 -1.26 -4.01 8.29
N ILE A 110 -0.29 -3.09 8.37
CA ILE A 110 0.09 -2.42 9.63
C ILE A 110 -1.13 -1.71 10.25
N LEU A 111 -2.02 -1.21 9.40
CA LEU A 111 -3.25 -0.50 9.77
C LEU A 111 -4.49 -1.40 9.75
N ASP A 112 -4.34 -2.73 9.66
CA ASP A 112 -5.47 -3.65 9.61
C ASP A 112 -6.32 -3.55 10.89
N GLY A 113 -7.64 -3.66 10.76
CA GLY A 113 -8.55 -3.61 11.91
C GLY A 113 -8.36 -4.79 12.86
N SER A 114 -8.02 -5.97 12.33
CA SER A 114 -7.87 -7.20 13.12
C SER A 114 -6.50 -7.29 13.78
N ASN A 115 -6.48 -7.46 15.11
CA ASN A 115 -5.24 -7.67 15.86
C ASN A 115 -4.53 -8.98 15.45
N GLY A 116 -5.30 -10.02 15.08
CA GLY A 116 -4.73 -11.30 14.61
C GLY A 116 -3.92 -11.14 13.33
N VAL A 117 -4.41 -10.33 12.38
CA VAL A 117 -3.70 -10.01 11.13
C VAL A 117 -2.43 -9.23 11.42
N ARG A 118 -2.50 -8.18 12.26
CA ARG A 118 -1.31 -7.37 12.62
C ARG A 118 -0.23 -8.19 13.34
N SER A 119 -0.64 -9.09 14.25
CA SER A 119 0.28 -9.97 14.97
C SER A 119 0.96 -10.97 14.03
N GLN A 120 0.22 -11.54 13.08
CA GLN A 120 0.78 -12.45 12.09
C GLN A 120 1.67 -11.74 11.07
N LEU A 121 1.35 -10.49 10.71
CA LEU A 121 2.21 -9.64 9.89
C LEU A 121 3.58 -9.42 10.55
N LEU A 122 3.61 -9.10 11.84
CA LEU A 122 4.87 -8.90 12.56
C LEU A 122 5.71 -10.19 12.61
N LYS A 123 5.07 -11.36 12.75
CA LYS A 123 5.77 -12.66 12.65
C LYS A 123 6.38 -12.88 11.26
N LEU A 124 5.63 -12.56 10.20
CA LEU A 124 6.11 -12.65 8.83
C LEU A 124 7.30 -11.71 8.59
N LEU A 125 7.20 -10.46 9.05
CA LEU A 125 8.28 -9.48 8.93
C LEU A 125 9.56 -9.94 9.65
N ARG A 126 9.43 -10.54 10.84
CA ARG A 126 10.55 -11.14 11.58
C ARG A 126 11.16 -12.38 10.92
N ALA A 127 10.42 -13.06 10.06
CA ALA A 127 10.92 -14.21 9.31
C ALA A 127 11.74 -13.81 8.07
N LEU A 128 11.67 -12.54 7.65
CA LEU A 128 12.47 -12.03 6.54
C LEU A 128 13.90 -11.74 6.98
N PRO A 129 14.91 -11.96 6.11
CA PRO A 129 16.30 -11.59 6.40
C PRO A 129 16.42 -10.09 6.66
N GLY A 130 17.04 -9.71 7.79
CA GLY A 130 17.17 -8.30 8.19
C GLY A 130 17.92 -7.44 7.15
N THR A 131 18.95 -8.01 6.53
CA THR A 131 19.74 -7.38 5.46
C THR A 131 18.89 -6.97 4.27
N ASP A 132 17.85 -7.74 3.95
CA ASP A 132 16.98 -7.46 2.81
C ASP A 132 15.93 -6.38 3.15
N ILE A 133 15.70 -6.11 4.44
CA ILE A 133 14.71 -5.14 4.93
C ILE A 133 15.33 -3.77 5.16
N GLU A 134 16.61 -3.71 5.51
CA GLU A 134 17.33 -2.49 5.89
C GLU A 134 17.13 -1.34 4.88
N GLY A 135 17.31 -1.62 3.58
CA GLY A 135 17.14 -0.64 2.51
C GLY A 135 15.70 -0.13 2.28
N TYR A 136 14.70 -0.68 2.97
CA TYR A 136 13.28 -0.31 2.82
C TYR A 136 12.72 0.49 4.00
N ALA A 137 13.54 0.92 4.97
CA ALA A 137 13.08 1.70 6.13
C ALA A 137 12.26 2.94 5.72
N SER A 138 12.68 3.64 4.66
CA SER A 138 11.99 4.82 4.12
C SER A 138 10.57 4.53 3.59
N LEU A 139 10.33 3.29 3.14
CA LEU A 139 9.03 2.82 2.67
C LEU A 139 8.13 2.36 3.84
N LEU A 140 8.71 1.75 4.88
CA LEU A 140 7.98 1.27 6.06
C LEU A 140 7.50 2.42 6.95
N LEU A 141 8.36 3.42 7.19
CA LEU A 141 8.12 4.47 8.19
C LEU A 141 6.84 5.28 8.00
N PRO A 142 6.40 5.66 6.79
CA PRO A 142 5.11 6.33 6.62
C PRO A 142 3.92 5.54 7.17
N TYR A 143 3.89 4.23 6.95
CA TYR A 143 2.81 3.35 7.42
C TYR A 143 2.88 3.16 8.94
N ILE A 144 4.07 2.98 9.48
CA ILE A 144 4.31 2.88 10.93
C ILE A 144 3.88 4.18 11.62
N ARG A 145 4.29 5.34 11.11
CA ARG A 145 3.91 6.66 11.66
C ARG A 145 2.41 6.88 11.64
N ALA A 146 1.73 6.50 10.54
CA ALA A 146 0.27 6.53 10.46
C ALA A 146 -0.38 5.62 11.51
N GLY A 147 0.22 4.46 11.78
CA GLY A 147 -0.22 3.52 12.82
C GLY A 147 -0.03 4.07 14.24
N MET A 148 1.12 4.69 14.52
CA MET A 148 1.41 5.34 15.81
C MET A 148 0.38 6.41 16.16
N THR A 149 -0.08 7.19 15.19
CA THR A 149 -1.09 8.24 15.41
C THR A 149 -2.52 7.77 15.14
N HIS A 150 -2.77 6.46 15.04
CA HIS A 150 -4.08 5.93 14.74
C HIS A 150 -5.06 6.08 15.92
N LEU A 151 -6.36 6.26 15.63
CA LEU A 151 -7.40 6.45 16.65
C LEU A 151 -7.56 5.22 17.57
N ALA A 152 -7.48 4.01 16.99
CA ALA A 152 -7.57 2.77 17.75
C ALA A 152 -6.26 2.45 18.49
N ALA A 153 -6.33 2.29 19.82
CA ALA A 153 -5.17 2.02 20.68
C ALA A 153 -4.41 0.73 20.29
N GLY A 154 -5.15 -0.32 19.93
CA GLY A 154 -4.53 -1.59 19.51
C GLY A 154 -3.70 -1.46 18.22
N ILE A 155 -4.03 -0.52 17.32
CA ILE A 155 -3.21 -0.26 16.11
C ILE A 155 -1.98 0.54 16.50
N ARG A 156 -2.10 1.54 17.39
CA ARG A 156 -0.94 2.29 17.89
C ARG A 156 0.10 1.39 18.51
N LEU A 157 -0.32 0.45 19.36
CA LEU A 157 0.60 -0.50 20.01
C LEU A 157 1.26 -1.44 19.00
N SER A 158 0.51 -2.03 18.09
CA SER A 158 1.10 -2.88 17.03
C SER A 158 2.09 -2.11 16.15
N ALA A 159 1.82 -0.83 15.85
CA ALA A 159 2.74 0.00 15.07
C ALA A 159 4.04 0.28 15.84
N ILE A 160 3.97 0.50 17.15
CA ILE A 160 5.15 0.64 18.01
C ILE A 160 5.96 -0.67 18.08
N GLU A 161 5.31 -1.82 18.17
CA GLU A 161 5.99 -3.13 18.14
C GLU A 161 6.71 -3.37 16.81
N ILE A 162 6.09 -2.97 15.70
CA ILE A 162 6.71 -3.03 14.37
C ILE A 162 7.88 -2.05 14.26
N LEU A 163 7.76 -0.84 14.83
CA LEU A 163 8.86 0.13 14.90
C LEU A 163 10.03 -0.39 15.73
N SER A 164 9.77 -1.00 16.88
CA SER A 164 10.78 -1.63 17.74
C SER A 164 11.53 -2.71 16.99
N TRP A 165 10.82 -3.58 16.27
CA TRP A 165 11.45 -4.55 15.38
C TRP A 165 12.29 -3.88 14.28
N LEU A 166 11.76 -2.86 13.60
CA LEU A 166 12.50 -2.18 12.53
C LEU A 166 13.77 -1.51 13.06
N LEU A 167 13.76 -0.94 14.27
CA LEU A 167 14.94 -0.39 14.93
C LEU A 167 15.98 -1.46 15.25
N SER A 168 15.57 -2.68 15.61
CA SER A 168 16.50 -3.78 15.85
C SER A 168 17.24 -4.26 14.59
N VAL A 169 16.66 -4.01 13.41
CA VAL A 169 17.18 -4.47 12.12
C VAL A 169 17.90 -3.35 11.36
N ALA A 170 17.34 -2.13 11.37
CA ALA A 170 17.69 -1.04 10.47
C ALA A 170 17.72 0.30 11.22
N ALA A 171 18.33 0.34 12.41
CA ALA A 171 18.31 1.50 13.29
C ALA A 171 18.82 2.78 12.60
N GLN A 172 19.94 2.67 11.88
CA GLN A 172 20.57 3.79 11.19
C GLN A 172 19.72 4.30 10.02
N GLU A 173 19.21 3.40 9.19
CA GLU A 173 18.34 3.76 8.08
C GLU A 173 17.03 4.42 8.55
N VAL A 174 16.50 4.01 9.70
CA VAL A 174 15.30 4.61 10.30
C VAL A 174 15.53 6.08 10.67
N VAL A 175 16.68 6.42 11.26
CA VAL A 175 16.95 7.80 11.71
C VAL A 175 17.47 8.69 10.58
N SER A 176 18.28 8.14 9.66
CA SER A 176 18.95 8.89 8.59
C SER A 176 18.07 9.16 7.37
N CYS A 177 16.98 8.41 7.17
CA CYS A 177 16.11 8.64 6.01
C CYS A 177 15.35 9.99 6.12
N ALA A 178 14.86 10.49 4.98
CA ALA A 178 14.21 11.78 4.89
C ALA A 178 12.96 11.86 5.80
N GLY A 179 13.04 12.67 6.85
CA GLY A 179 11.99 12.80 7.86
C GLY A 179 11.90 11.62 8.83
N GLY A 180 12.85 10.68 8.79
CA GLY A 180 12.98 9.57 9.72
C GLY A 180 13.16 10.02 11.15
N TRP A 181 14.05 10.99 11.39
CA TRP A 181 14.25 11.59 12.71
C TRP A 181 13.04 12.41 13.19
N VAL A 182 12.86 13.62 12.64
CA VAL A 182 11.92 14.62 13.15
C VAL A 182 10.46 14.14 13.13
N LYS A 183 10.00 13.47 12.06
CA LYS A 183 8.59 13.05 11.98
C LYS A 183 8.29 11.89 12.92
N THR A 184 9.22 10.96 13.10
CA THR A 184 9.04 9.83 14.03
C THR A 184 9.09 10.31 15.47
N LEU A 185 9.98 11.25 15.80
CA LEU A 185 10.00 11.92 17.10
C LEU A 185 8.65 12.58 17.42
N ASN A 186 8.08 13.33 16.48
CA ASN A 186 6.76 13.94 16.66
C ASN A 186 5.64 12.89 16.85
N CYS A 187 5.74 11.73 16.19
CA CYS A 187 4.81 10.63 16.43
C CYS A 187 4.95 10.06 17.86
N PHE A 188 6.17 9.93 18.39
CA PHE A 188 6.37 9.51 19.80
C PHE A 188 5.77 10.51 20.79
N LEU A 189 6.03 11.82 20.59
CA LEU A 189 5.45 12.86 21.44
C LEU A 189 3.92 12.80 21.42
N SER A 190 3.33 12.53 20.26
CA SER A 190 1.89 12.37 20.13
C SER A 190 1.32 11.14 20.81
N VAL A 191 2.05 10.03 20.75
CA VAL A 191 1.64 8.79 21.41
C VAL A 191 1.74 8.93 22.92
N LEU A 192 2.78 9.59 23.42
CA LEU A 192 3.04 9.79 24.85
C LEU A 192 2.22 10.94 25.46
N GLY A 193 1.56 11.75 24.63
CA GLY A 193 0.85 12.94 25.07
C GLY A 193 1.77 14.08 25.52
N TRP A 194 3.04 14.07 25.09
CA TRP A 194 4.08 15.05 25.44
C TRP A 194 4.09 16.25 24.48
N HIS A 195 2.91 16.70 24.06
CA HIS A 195 2.76 17.87 23.21
C HIS A 195 2.83 19.17 24.04
N THR A 196 3.50 20.21 23.52
CA THR A 196 3.49 21.56 24.09
C THR A 196 2.19 22.30 23.75
N GLU A 197 1.86 23.37 24.49
CA GLU A 197 0.59 24.10 24.37
C GLU A 197 0.32 24.68 22.97
N GLU A 198 1.37 24.96 22.19
CA GLU A 198 1.27 25.40 20.79
C GLU A 198 0.80 24.25 19.86
N SER A 199 1.23 23.02 20.13
CA SER A 199 0.83 21.81 19.40
C SER A 199 -0.50 21.21 19.87
N ALA A 200 -1.05 21.69 20.99
CA ALA A 200 -2.36 21.25 21.52
C ALA A 200 -3.56 21.77 20.70
N LYS A 201 -3.38 22.84 19.92
CA LYS A 201 -4.47 23.51 19.19
C LYS A 201 -5.03 22.69 18.01
N TRP A 202 -4.30 21.71 17.48
CA TRP A 202 -4.72 20.92 16.30
C TRP A 202 -5.18 19.49 16.61
N SER A 203 -4.94 18.99 17.82
CA SER A 203 -5.24 17.61 18.22
C SER A 203 -5.93 17.57 19.58
N SER A 204 -7.24 17.80 19.57
CA SER A 204 -8.11 17.78 20.77
C SER A 204 -8.41 16.36 21.28
N ASN A 205 -8.05 15.31 20.53
CA ASN A 205 -8.11 13.93 21.00
C ASN A 205 -6.75 13.54 21.61
N ARG A 206 -6.58 13.82 22.91
CA ARG A 206 -5.42 13.31 23.66
C ARG A 206 -5.40 11.79 23.53
N ALA A 207 -4.39 11.24 22.87
CA ALA A 207 -4.13 9.81 22.85
C ALA A 207 -3.61 9.37 24.24
N SER A 208 -4.43 9.53 25.27
CA SER A 208 -4.15 8.92 26.55
C SER A 208 -4.30 7.42 26.36
N PHE A 209 -3.22 6.67 26.62
CA PHE A 209 -3.39 5.28 27.01
C PHE A 209 -4.33 5.22 28.23
N GLY A 210 -5.10 4.15 28.33
CA GLY A 210 -6.28 4.08 29.18
C GLY A 210 -6.04 4.44 30.64
N LYS A 211 -7.17 4.57 31.35
CA LYS A 211 -7.30 4.84 32.80
C LYS A 211 -6.09 4.34 33.61
N ALA A 212 -5.48 5.25 34.38
CA ALA A 212 -4.39 4.93 35.30
C ALA A 212 -4.76 3.72 36.17
N GLY A 213 -4.06 2.60 35.99
CA GLY A 213 -4.26 1.38 36.77
C GLY A 213 -4.13 0.06 36.00
N SER A 214 -4.47 0.00 34.70
CA SER A 214 -4.47 -1.27 33.92
C SER A 214 -3.37 -1.38 32.85
N ASP A 215 -2.81 -0.25 32.39
CA ASP A 215 -2.08 -0.20 31.10
C ASP A 215 -0.58 0.18 31.24
N GLY A 216 0.10 -0.24 32.31
CA GLY A 216 1.53 0.04 32.52
C GLY A 216 2.47 -0.66 31.51
N LYS A 217 2.07 -1.81 30.97
CA LYS A 217 2.87 -2.57 30.00
C LYS A 217 2.97 -1.86 28.63
N PRO A 218 1.86 -1.39 28.03
CA PRO A 218 1.89 -0.56 26.83
C PRO A 218 2.85 0.63 26.89
N ILE A 219 2.79 1.43 27.98
CA ILE A 219 3.62 2.62 28.11
C ILE A 219 5.11 2.26 28.25
N ALA A 220 5.45 1.19 28.98
CA ALA A 220 6.81 0.71 29.10
C ALA A 220 7.40 0.30 27.74
N THR A 221 6.64 -0.43 26.90
CA THR A 221 7.07 -0.79 25.55
C THR A 221 7.33 0.43 24.68
N ILE A 222 6.48 1.46 24.78
CA ILE A 222 6.65 2.70 24.01
C ILE A 222 7.90 3.45 24.45
N LEU A 223 8.09 3.61 25.76
CA LEU A 223 9.27 4.29 26.31
C LEU A 223 10.57 3.53 25.96
N GLN A 224 10.55 2.20 25.99
CA GLN A 224 11.69 1.39 25.57
C GLN A 224 12.00 1.59 24.09
N THR A 225 10.99 1.51 23.23
CA THR A 225 11.14 1.73 21.78
C THR A 225 11.64 3.15 21.49
N PHE A 226 11.17 4.13 22.26
CA PHE A 226 11.61 5.51 22.15
C PHE A 226 13.08 5.66 22.60
N ALA A 227 13.49 5.01 23.68
CA ALA A 227 14.89 4.99 24.10
C ALA A 227 15.80 4.38 23.04
N ASP A 228 15.38 3.28 22.40
CA ASP A 228 16.14 2.63 21.33
C ASP A 228 16.24 3.54 20.09
N PHE A 229 15.17 4.27 19.76
CA PHE A 229 15.18 5.29 18.71
C PHE A 229 16.15 6.45 19.03
N LEU A 230 16.15 6.94 20.26
CA LEU A 230 17.08 7.99 20.69
C LEU A 230 18.53 7.51 20.68
N ARG A 231 18.81 6.28 21.14
CA ARG A 231 20.14 5.68 21.05
C ARG A 231 20.60 5.60 19.60
N ALA A 232 19.72 5.17 18.69
CA ALA A 232 20.05 5.10 17.27
C ALA A 232 20.35 6.48 16.66
N GLY A 233 19.63 7.54 17.06
CA GLY A 233 19.83 8.89 16.49
C GLY A 233 20.91 9.73 17.17
N ILE A 234 21.19 9.51 18.46
CA ILE A 234 22.13 10.32 19.25
C ILE A 234 23.46 9.60 19.44
N CYS A 235 23.44 8.28 19.72
CA CYS A 235 24.64 7.50 20.05
C CYS A 235 25.33 6.88 18.82
N ALA A 236 24.76 7.02 17.62
CA ALA A 236 25.38 6.51 16.38
C ALA A 236 26.67 7.23 15.97
N LEU A 237 27.10 8.25 16.72
CA LEU A 237 28.36 8.96 16.48
C LEU A 237 29.60 8.25 17.05
N ASP A 238 29.43 7.26 17.94
CA ASP A 238 30.57 6.71 18.71
C ASP A 238 31.09 5.35 18.20
N SER A 239 30.45 4.73 17.21
CA SER A 239 30.95 3.47 16.63
C SER A 239 31.96 3.71 15.50
N THR A 240 33.06 4.39 15.83
CA THR A 240 34.29 4.33 15.01
C THR A 240 35.20 3.25 15.58
N ASP A 241 34.92 1.99 15.21
CA ASP A 241 35.93 0.94 15.36
C ASP A 241 37.11 1.28 14.44
N GLY A 242 38.31 1.24 15.00
CA GLY A 242 39.51 1.76 14.39
C GLY A 242 39.92 0.97 13.16
N ARG A 243 39.61 1.50 11.96
CA ARG A 243 40.46 1.39 10.76
C ARG A 243 39.95 2.33 9.65
N ASN A 244 40.87 3.17 9.18
CA ASN A 244 40.77 4.14 8.09
C ASN A 244 40.02 5.46 8.39
N LYS A 245 40.84 6.48 8.67
CA LYS A 245 40.50 7.89 8.50
C LYS A 245 40.16 8.15 7.02
N ALA A 246 38.90 8.05 6.67
CA ALA A 246 38.33 8.83 5.58
C ALA A 246 37.52 9.96 6.22
N ILE A 247 37.89 11.19 5.91
CA ILE A 247 37.15 12.40 6.23
C ILE A 247 35.78 12.24 5.56
N ILE A 248 34.79 11.74 6.28
CA ILE A 248 33.40 11.82 5.87
C ILE A 248 32.83 13.03 6.60
N THR A 249 32.85 14.14 5.88
CA THR A 249 32.10 15.35 6.19
C THR A 249 30.66 14.99 6.53
N CYS A 250 30.21 15.43 7.70
CA CYS A 250 28.84 15.38 8.15
C CYS A 250 27.86 15.78 7.02
N PRO A 251 26.83 14.98 6.69
CA PRO A 251 25.59 15.58 6.27
C PRO A 251 24.90 16.04 7.55
N VAL A 252 25.16 17.30 7.86
CA VAL A 252 24.38 18.21 8.71
C VAL A 252 23.02 17.64 9.13
N PHE A 253 22.84 17.50 10.44
CA PHE A 253 21.54 17.45 11.12
C PHE A 253 20.50 18.30 10.37
N PRO A 254 19.39 17.76 9.85
CA PRO A 254 18.37 18.59 9.22
C PRO A 254 17.50 19.23 10.32
N PHE A 255 18.05 20.22 11.00
CA PHE A 255 17.24 21.27 11.60
C PHE A 255 16.71 22.12 10.44
N PRO A 256 15.38 22.25 10.24
CA PRO A 256 14.87 23.15 9.23
C PRO A 256 14.98 24.58 9.78
N PHE A 257 16.09 25.24 9.47
CA PHE A 257 16.09 26.69 9.45
C PHE A 257 15.26 27.10 8.23
N SER A 258 14.11 27.69 8.51
CA SER A 258 13.29 28.38 7.52
C SER A 258 14.12 29.48 6.87
N ILE A 259 14.33 29.44 5.55
CA ILE A 259 14.44 30.56 4.60
C ILE A 259 14.44 29.99 3.17
N HIS A 260 13.65 30.63 2.29
CA HIS A 260 13.41 30.39 0.86
C HIS A 260 14.62 29.98 0.00
N HIS A 261 14.47 28.97 -0.87
CA HIS A 261 14.31 29.12 -2.33
C HIS A 261 14.36 27.77 -3.08
N ASN A 262 13.51 27.66 -4.12
CA ASN A 262 13.42 26.60 -5.12
C ASN A 262 14.78 26.03 -5.58
N ILE A 263 14.98 24.71 -5.44
CA ILE A 263 15.65 23.88 -6.46
C ILE A 263 14.94 22.51 -6.52
N PHE A 264 14.37 22.24 -7.69
CA PHE A 264 13.85 20.96 -8.14
C PHE A 264 14.96 19.90 -8.16
N CYS A 265 14.72 18.72 -7.57
CA CYS A 265 15.50 17.52 -7.89
C CYS A 265 14.53 16.40 -8.33
N LEU A 266 14.46 16.20 -9.65
CA LEU A 266 13.77 15.07 -10.28
C LEU A 266 14.54 13.78 -10.00
N ARG A 267 13.94 12.82 -9.26
CA ARG A 267 13.99 11.38 -9.61
C ARG A 267 13.03 10.51 -8.78
N SER A 268 11.76 10.45 -9.18
CA SER A 268 10.91 9.24 -9.14
C SER A 268 9.47 9.61 -9.50
N PRO A 269 8.86 9.05 -10.55
CA PRO A 269 7.44 9.22 -10.80
C PRO A 269 6.70 8.09 -10.07
N LEU A 270 5.96 8.40 -9.01
CA LEU A 270 4.76 7.65 -8.59
C LEU A 270 3.99 8.37 -7.46
N PRO A 271 3.22 9.43 -7.78
CA PRO A 271 2.25 10.00 -6.86
C PRO A 271 0.82 9.64 -7.31
N LEU A 272 0.41 8.37 -7.22
CA LEU A 272 -1.00 7.99 -7.50
C LEU A 272 -1.63 7.00 -6.51
N LEU A 273 -0.84 6.25 -5.72
CA LEU A 273 -1.38 5.25 -4.80
C LEU A 273 -1.65 5.76 -3.37
N ILE A 274 -0.93 6.79 -2.92
CA ILE A 274 -1.13 7.35 -1.57
C ILE A 274 -2.37 8.26 -1.52
N SER A 275 -2.63 9.01 -2.61
CA SER A 275 -3.77 9.92 -2.72
C SER A 275 -5.10 9.17 -2.80
N THR A 276 -5.14 8.04 -3.52
CA THR A 276 -6.35 7.21 -3.64
C THR A 276 -6.70 6.48 -2.35
N TYR A 277 -5.70 6.03 -1.57
CA TYR A 277 -5.95 5.39 -0.27
C TYR A 277 -6.45 6.36 0.81
N LEU A 278 -5.85 7.56 0.89
CA LEU A 278 -6.35 8.60 1.81
C LEU A 278 -7.73 9.15 1.39
N ALA A 279 -8.02 9.22 0.09
CA ALA A 279 -9.34 9.58 -0.42
C ALA A 279 -10.39 8.48 -0.15
N ASP A 280 -10.03 7.19 -0.26
CA ASP A 280 -10.94 6.07 0.07
C ASP A 280 -11.28 6.03 1.57
N GLN A 281 -10.31 6.35 2.44
CA GLN A 281 -10.56 6.49 3.89
C GLN A 281 -11.46 7.70 4.20
N ARG A 282 -11.38 8.78 3.43
CA ARG A 282 -12.28 9.95 3.56
C ARG A 282 -13.71 9.61 3.12
N MET A 283 -13.87 8.93 1.98
CA MET A 283 -15.18 8.47 1.47
C MET A 283 -15.85 7.45 2.40
N ARG A 284 -15.10 6.54 3.03
CA ARG A 284 -15.67 5.60 4.02
C ARG A 284 -16.11 6.30 5.30
N ARG A 285 -15.45 7.38 5.74
CA ARG A 285 -15.86 8.17 6.91
C ARG A 285 -17.16 8.95 6.66
N GLU A 286 -17.32 9.53 5.48
CA GLU A 286 -18.55 10.27 5.13
C GLU A 286 -19.77 9.34 5.04
N LYS A 287 -19.60 8.13 4.49
CA LYS A 287 -20.67 7.13 4.41
C LYS A 287 -21.07 6.51 5.75
N CYS A 288 -20.14 6.47 6.71
CA CYS A 288 -20.42 5.98 8.07
C CYS A 288 -21.11 7.03 8.94
N MET A 289 -20.84 8.33 8.74
CA MET A 289 -21.56 9.41 9.42
C MET A 289 -22.98 9.63 8.89
N SER A 290 -23.27 9.32 7.63
CA SER A 290 -24.62 9.42 7.07
C SER A 290 -25.58 8.32 7.56
N LEU A 291 -25.07 7.21 8.09
CA LEU A 291 -25.87 6.08 8.58
C LEU A 291 -26.24 6.17 10.08
N VAL A 292 -25.67 7.14 10.81
CA VAL A 292 -25.92 7.34 12.26
C VAL A 292 -26.96 8.45 12.50
N LYS A 293 -27.59 8.98 11.45
CA LYS A 293 -28.56 10.09 11.52
C LYS A 293 -30.00 9.70 11.12
N ILE A 294 -30.29 8.41 11.08
CA ILE A 294 -31.65 7.89 10.91
C ILE A 294 -31.94 7.04 12.15
N ASP A 295 -32.30 7.73 13.22
CA ASP A 295 -33.28 7.37 14.25
C ASP A 295 -33.46 8.58 15.19
#